data_AF-A0A4V2LYA9-F1
#
_entry.id   AF-A0A4V2LYA9-F1
#
_cell.length_a   1.000
_cell.length_b   1.000
_cell.length_c   1.000
_cell.angle_alpha   90.00
_cell.angle_beta   90.00
_cell.angle_gamma   90.00
#
_symmetry.space_group_name_H-M   'P 1'
#
loop_
_entity.id
_entity.type
_entity.pdbx_description
1 polymer ?
#
loop_
_entity_poly.entity_id
_entity_poly.type
_entity_poly.pdbx_seq_one_letter_code
_entity_poly.pdbx_strand_id
1 'polypeptide(L)' 'MKLQAGLLAVVLAGSLAACGSGGGGAGDADAAAQARGPITIWYSNNAEEVAWGKQMVAAWNAEHADQKVTA' A
#
# COMPACT_ATOMS: atom_id res chain seq x y z
N MET A 1 -8.52 -12.28 -42.87
CA MET A 1 -9.04 -12.53 -41.50
C MET A 1 -8.09 -13.29 -40.56
N LYS A 2 -6.88 -13.75 -40.96
CA LYS A 2 -5.93 -14.40 -40.01
C LYS A 2 -4.84 -13.45 -39.49
N LEU A 3 -4.56 -12.35 -40.20
CA LEU A 3 -3.61 -11.31 -39.76
C LEU A 3 -4.20 -10.28 -38.78
N GLN A 4 -5.52 -10.22 -38.63
CA GLN A 4 -6.19 -9.28 -37.72
C GLN A 4 -6.33 -9.80 -36.28
N ALA A 5 -6.32 -11.13 -36.10
CA ALA A 5 -6.40 -11.74 -34.77
C ALA A 5 -5.07 -11.61 -33.98
N GLY A 6 -3.92 -11.61 -34.67
CA GLY A 6 -2.62 -11.49 -34.02
C GLY A 6 -2.35 -10.10 -33.44
N LEU A 7 -2.84 -9.05 -34.12
CA LEU A 7 -2.62 -7.66 -33.69
C LEU A 7 -3.41 -7.33 -32.40
N LEU A 8 -4.60 -7.93 -32.22
CA LEU A 8 -5.44 -7.73 -31.04
C LEU A 8 -4.82 -8.35 -29.77
N ALA A 9 -4.17 -9.51 -29.91
CA ALA A 9 -3.53 -10.22 -28.80
C ALA A 9 -2.29 -9.48 -28.28
N VAL A 10 -1.52 -8.84 -29.16
CA VAL A 10 -0.33 -8.06 -28.79
C VAL A 10 -0.71 -6.77 -28.03
N VAL A 11 -1.80 -6.11 -28.44
CA VAL A 11 -2.28 -4.88 -27.79
C VAL A 11 -2.85 -5.16 -26.39
N LEU A 12 -3.58 -6.26 -26.21
CA LEU A 12 -4.09 -6.66 -24.88
C LEU A 12 -2.97 -7.10 -23.92
N ALA A 13 -1.92 -7.78 -24.41
CA ALA A 13 -0.79 -8.15 -23.58
C ALA A 13 0.06 -6.93 -23.16
N GLY A 14 0.19 -5.93 -24.04
CA GLY A 14 0.93 -4.70 -23.76
C GLY A 14 0.27 -3.79 -22.71
N SER A 15 -1.07 -3.73 -22.66
CA SER A 15 -1.79 -2.92 -21.67
C SER A 15 -1.69 -3.49 -20.24
N LEU A 16 -1.56 -4.80 -20.09
CA LEU A 16 -1.31 -5.46 -18.80
C LEU A 16 0.11 -5.19 -18.27
N ALA A 17 1.11 -5.12 -19.16
CA ALA A 17 2.49 -4.81 -18.79
C ALA A 17 2.64 -3.35 -18.28
N ALA A 18 1.79 -2.43 -18.74
CA ALA A 18 1.76 -1.05 -18.26
C ALA A 18 1.20 -0.93 -16.82
N CYS A 19 0.25 -1.79 -16.43
CA CYS A 19 -0.24 -1.85 -15.04
C CYS A 19 0.68 -2.65 -14.11
N GLY A 20 1.63 -3.42 -14.65
CA GLY A 20 2.57 -4.24 -13.87
C GLY A 20 3.97 -3.66 -13.70
N SER A 21 4.37 -2.67 -14.50
CA SER A 21 5.75 -2.14 -14.52
C SER A 21 6.01 -0.95 -13.57
N GLY A 22 5.08 -0.68 -12.64
CA GLY A 22 5.28 0.32 -11.58
C GLY A 22 6.11 -0.17 -10.38
N GLY A 23 6.56 -1.43 -10.37
CA GLY A 23 7.37 -2.00 -9.29
C GLY A 23 8.83 -1.58 -9.38
N GLY A 24 9.16 -0.38 -8.91
CA GLY A 24 10.53 0.09 -8.77
C GLY A 24 11.39 -0.89 -7.95
N GLY A 25 12.50 -1.30 -8.55
CA GLY A 25 13.57 -2.07 -7.89
C GLY A 25 13.15 -3.48 -7.48
N ALA A 26 13.84 -4.50 -7.99
CA ALA A 26 13.86 -5.82 -7.35
C ALA A 26 14.62 -5.70 -6.01
N GLY A 27 14.01 -5.03 -5.04
CA GLY A 27 14.39 -5.13 -3.65
C GLY A 27 14.06 -6.54 -3.17
N ASP A 28 14.87 -7.05 -2.26
CA ASP A 28 14.63 -8.31 -1.60
C ASP A 28 13.24 -8.28 -0.94
N ALA A 29 12.30 -9.06 -1.50
CA ALA A 29 10.90 -9.05 -1.10
C ALA A 29 10.74 -9.53 0.35
N ASP A 30 11.59 -10.45 0.79
CA ASP A 30 11.63 -10.92 2.17
C ASP A 30 12.11 -9.81 3.10
N ALA A 31 13.14 -9.05 2.71
CA ALA A 31 13.59 -7.89 3.48
C ALA A 31 12.50 -6.81 3.60
N ALA A 32 11.74 -6.55 2.53
CA ALA A 32 10.64 -5.59 2.55
C ALA A 32 9.50 -6.03 3.48
N ALA A 33 9.13 -7.32 3.48
CA ALA A 33 8.10 -7.87 4.36
C ALA A 33 8.49 -7.79 5.86
N GLN A 34 9.79 -7.89 6.14
CA GLN A 34 10.32 -7.86 7.51
C GLN A 34 10.73 -6.46 7.98
N ALA A 35 10.71 -5.45 7.10
CA ALA A 35 11.04 -4.08 7.46
C ALA A 35 10.08 -3.54 8.53
N ARG A 36 10.63 -2.81 9.51
CA ARG A 36 9.90 -2.13 10.57
C ARG A 36 10.38 -0.68 10.65
N GLY A 37 9.49 0.22 11.03
CA GLY A 37 9.79 1.64 11.13
C GLY A 37 8.67 2.40 11.84
N PRO A 38 8.80 3.74 11.97
CA PRO A 38 7.80 4.58 12.58
C PRO A 38 6.43 4.43 11.89
N ILE A 39 5.35 4.39 12.67
CA ILE A 39 3.99 4.36 12.15
C ILE A 39 3.40 5.76 12.25
N THR A 40 3.18 6.40 11.11
CA THR A 40 2.50 7.70 11.03
C THR A 40 1.19 7.56 10.28
N ILE A 41 0.11 8.04 10.87
CA ILE A 41 -1.22 8.06 10.28
C ILE A 41 -1.69 9.50 10.04
N TRP A 42 -2.82 9.67 9.37
CA TRP A 42 -3.54 10.94 9.33
C TRP A 42 -4.92 10.72 9.92
N TYR A 43 -5.41 11.67 10.69
CA TYR A 43 -6.80 11.62 11.13
C TYR A 43 -7.76 12.08 10.03
N SER A 44 -9.00 11.65 10.17
CA SER A 44 -10.13 12.20 9.41
C SER A 44 -10.30 13.69 9.67
N ASN A 45 -11.08 14.34 8.80
CA ASN A 45 -11.58 15.70 9.04
C ASN A 45 -12.91 15.72 9.79
N ASN A 46 -13.57 14.56 9.95
CA ASN A 46 -14.77 14.41 10.76
C ASN A 46 -14.41 14.36 12.27
N ALA A 47 -15.11 15.14 13.09
CA ALA A 47 -14.75 15.32 14.49
C ALA A 47 -14.95 14.04 15.34
N GLU A 48 -16.01 13.29 15.06
CA GLU A 48 -16.31 12.02 15.72
C GLU A 48 -15.23 10.97 15.42
N GLU A 49 -14.81 10.88 14.16
CA GLU A 49 -13.74 9.97 13.72
C GLU A 49 -12.37 10.37 14.26
N VAL A 50 -12.09 11.68 14.41
CA VAL A 50 -10.86 12.14 15.07
C VAL A 50 -10.85 11.72 16.54
N ALA A 51 -11.97 11.89 17.24
CA ALA A 51 -12.08 11.49 18.64
C ALA A 51 -11.90 9.98 18.80
N TRP A 52 -12.55 9.19 17.95
CA TRP A 52 -12.37 7.74 17.89
C TRP A 52 -10.92 7.36 17.57
N GLY A 53 -10.32 7.94 16.53
CA GLY A 53 -8.96 7.63 16.09
C GLY A 53 -7.92 7.88 17.18
N LYS A 54 -8.06 8.98 17.94
CA LYS A 54 -7.18 9.28 19.08
C LYS A 54 -7.28 8.23 20.18
N GLN A 55 -8.48 7.72 20.47
CA GLN A 55 -8.67 6.65 21.45
C GLN A 55 -8.01 5.34 21.00
N MET A 56 -8.13 5.00 19.71
CA MET A 56 -7.49 3.81 19.15
C MET A 56 -5.97 3.90 19.19
N VAL A 57 -5.40 5.05 18.82
CA VAL A 57 -3.94 5.30 18.91
C VAL A 57 -3.47 5.19 20.35
N ALA A 58 -4.19 5.76 21.31
CA ALA A 58 -3.83 5.67 22.72
C ALA A 58 -3.86 4.23 23.24
N ALA A 59 -4.91 3.46 22.93
CA ALA A 59 -5.04 2.07 23.33
C ALA A 59 -3.92 1.20 22.72
N TRP A 60 -3.68 1.33 21.42
CA TRP A 60 -2.58 0.62 20.75
C TRP A 60 -1.24 0.93 21.39
N ASN A 61 -0.94 2.22 21.57
CA ASN A 61 0.33 2.64 22.15
C ASN A 61 0.50 2.16 23.60
N ALA A 62 -0.57 2.00 24.38
CA ALA A 62 -0.47 1.48 25.75
C ALA A 62 0.04 0.04 25.77
N GLU A 63 -0.35 -0.77 24.78
CA GLU A 63 -0.01 -2.19 24.69
C GLU A 63 1.27 -2.46 23.86
N HIS A 64 1.65 -1.52 22.99
CA HIS A 64 2.74 -1.70 22.02
C HIS A 64 3.81 -0.61 22.21
N ALA A 65 4.75 -0.87 23.12
CA ALA A 65 5.81 0.09 23.47
C ALA A 65 6.80 0.32 22.31
N ASP A 66 7.04 -0.70 21.49
CA ASP A 66 7.99 -0.75 20.38
C ASP A 66 7.38 -0.35 19.03
N GLN A 67 6.04 -0.27 18.93
CA GLN A 67 5.31 0.01 17.69
C GLN A 67 4.38 1.22 17.87
N LYS A 68 4.95 2.35 18.27
CA LYS A 68 4.17 3.57 18.51
C LYS A 68 3.59 4.14 17.22
N VAL A 69 2.32 4.48 17.28
CA VAL A 69 1.60 5.23 16.26
C VAL A 69 1.58 6.71 16.63
N THR A 70 1.93 7.55 15.65
CA THR A 70 1.80 9.01 15.70
C THR A 70 0.92 9.49 14.55
N ALA A 71 0.33 10.68 14.68
CA ALA A 71 -0.56 11.28 13.69
C ALA A 71 -0.12 12.70 13.36
#